data_AF-A0A259NZ23-F1
#
_entry.id   AF-A0A259NZ23-F1
#
_cell.length_a   1.000
_cell.length_b   1.000
_cell.length_c   1.000
_cell.angle_alpha   90.00
_cell.angle_beta   90.00
_cell.angle_gamma   90.00
#
_symmetry.space_group_name_H-M   'P 1'
#
loop_
_entity.id
_entity.type
_entity.pdbx_description
1 polymer ?
#
loop_
_entity_poly.entity_id
_entity_poly.type
_entity_poly.pdbx_seq_one_letter_code
_entity_poly.pdbx_strand_id
1 'polypeptide(L)' 'RLAGSYINFYLCNGGLILPTFDDPNDQVAAEILQQLFPDHQVVTVPGREILLGGGNIHCITQQQPAG' A
#
# COMPACT_ATOMS: atom_id res chain seq x y z
N ARG A 1 -1.55 5.29 -19.89
CA ARG A 1 -0.74 4.74 -18.77
C ARG A 1 -1.42 5.19 -17.49
N LEU A 2 -1.82 4.27 -16.63
CA LEU A 2 -2.26 4.60 -15.27
C LEU A 2 -1.04 4.61 -14.36
N ALA A 3 -0.97 5.57 -13.43
CA ALA A 3 0.17 5.73 -12.53
C ALA A 3 -0.02 4.82 -11.31
N GLY A 4 0.52 3.60 -11.35
CA GLY A 4 0.66 2.77 -10.15
C GLY A 4 1.64 3.42 -9.19
N SER A 5 1.23 3.64 -7.93
CA SER A 5 2.05 4.27 -6.90
C SER A 5 2.06 3.42 -5.64
N TYR A 6 3.24 2.98 -5.22
CA TYR A 6 3.44 2.27 -3.95
C TYR A 6 3.19 3.14 -2.72
N ILE A 7 3.24 4.47 -2.86
CA ILE A 7 2.93 5.42 -1.77
C ILE A 7 1.43 5.41 -1.44
N ASN A 8 0.58 4.88 -2.33
CA ASN A 8 -0.86 4.77 -2.10
C ASN A 8 -1.23 3.60 -1.17
N PHE A 9 -0.39 3.31 -0.18
CA PHE A 9 -0.62 2.33 0.88
C PHE A 9 -1.52 2.87 1.98
N TYR A 10 -2.05 1.99 2.81
CA TYR A 10 -2.75 2.35 4.05
C TYR A 10 -1.94 1.93 5.29
N LEU A 11 -1.67 2.88 6.18
CA LEU A 11 -1.00 2.64 7.46
C LEU A 11 -2.06 2.48 8.56
N CYS A 12 -2.13 1.30 9.17
CA CYS A 12 -3.02 1.00 10.29
C CYS A 12 -2.22 0.68 11.55
N ASN A 13 -2.90 0.48 12.68
CA ASN A 13 -2.24 0.11 13.93
C ASN A 13 -1.42 -1.17 13.77
N GLY A 14 -0.09 -1.06 13.82
CA GLY A 14 0.82 -2.20 13.71
C GLY A 14 0.90 -2.84 12.32
N GLY A 15 0.29 -2.24 11.28
CA GLY A 15 0.29 -2.80 9.93
C GLY A 15 0.35 -1.77 8.81
N LEU A 16 0.77 -2.21 7.63
CA LEU A 16 0.80 -1.41 6.40
C LEU A 16 0.27 -2.24 5.24
N ILE A 17 -0.80 -1.78 4.58
CA ILE A 17 -1.41 -2.44 3.43
C ILE A 17 -0.86 -1.83 2.15
N LEU A 18 0.02 -2.56 1.47
CA LEU A 18 0.74 -2.13 0.27
C LEU A 18 0.06 -2.68 -1.01
N PRO A 19 -0.36 -1.82 -1.96
CA PRO A 19 -0.77 -2.31 -3.26
C PRO A 19 0.40 -2.88 -4.07
N THR A 20 0.13 -3.97 -4.78
CA THR A 20 1.05 -4.61 -5.75
C THR A 20 0.47 -4.60 -7.15
N PHE A 21 1.33 -4.63 -8.17
CA PHE A 21 0.95 -4.33 -9.55
C PHE A 21 1.37 -5.38 -10.58
N ASP A 22 1.88 -6.54 -10.15
CA ASP A 22 2.65 -7.47 -10.99
C ASP A 22 3.85 -6.74 -11.63
N ASP A 23 4.48 -5.87 -10.84
CA ASP A 23 5.62 -5.05 -11.24
C ASP A 23 6.88 -5.57 -10.54
N PRO A 24 8.04 -5.62 -11.21
CA PRO A 24 9.28 -6.10 -10.60
C PRO A 24 9.69 -5.36 -9.32
N ASN A 25 9.19 -4.16 -9.06
CA ASN A 25 9.49 -3.39 -7.87
C ASN A 25 8.52 -3.65 -6.71
N ASP A 26 7.52 -4.54 -6.85
CA ASP A 26 6.57 -4.87 -5.77
C ASP A 26 7.34 -5.32 -4.51
N GLN A 27 8.33 -6.20 -4.69
CA GLN A 27 9.18 -6.70 -3.60
C GLN A 27 10.10 -5.61 -3.03
N VAL A 28 10.68 -4.77 -3.91
CA VAL A 28 11.57 -3.67 -3.50
C VAL A 28 10.79 -2.65 -2.65
N ALA A 29 9.57 -2.33 -3.05
CA ALA A 29 8.69 -1.43 -2.30
C ALA A 29 8.33 -2.02 -0.92
N ALA A 30 8.00 -3.31 -0.86
CA ALA A 30 7.69 -3.99 0.39
C ALA A 30 8.89 -3.97 1.37
N GLU A 31 10.09 -4.26 0.87
CA GLU A 31 11.33 -4.25 1.68
C GLU A 31 11.67 -2.86 2.21
N ILE A 32 11.59 -1.83 1.36
CA ILE A 32 11.82 -0.44 1.77
C ILE A 32 10.81 -0.03 2.85
N LEU A 33 9.52 -0.31 2.63
CA LEU A 33 8.48 0.05 3.60
C LEU A 33 8.62 -0.73 4.91
N GLN A 34 9.05 -1.99 4.87
CA GLN A 34 9.31 -2.77 6.07
C GLN A 34 10.50 -2.20 6.87
N GLN A 35 11.54 -1.70 6.19
CA GLN A 35 12.67 -1.03 6.85
C GLN A 35 12.27 0.33 7.45
N LEU A 36 11.39 1.07 6.79
CA LEU A 36 10.91 2.38 7.25
C LEU A 36 9.92 2.28 8.40
N PHE A 37 9.12 1.21 8.44
CA PHE A 37 8.11 0.95 9.48
C PHE A 37 8.41 -0.37 10.21
N PRO A 38 9.50 -0.45 10.99
CA PRO A 38 9.99 -1.71 11.57
C PRO A 38 8.99 -2.35 12.54
N ASP A 39 8.13 -1.55 13.19
CA ASP A 39 7.11 -2.02 14.12
C ASP A 39 5.77 -2.37 13.44
N HIS A 40 5.69 -2.27 12.12
CA HIS A 40 4.49 -2.59 11.35
C HIS A 40 4.71 -3.82 10.48
N GLN A 41 3.68 -4.66 10.39
CA GLN A 41 3.66 -5.74 9.41
C GLN A 41 3.25 -5.19 8.03
N VAL A 42 4.15 -5.28 7.04
CA VAL A 42 3.79 -4.98 5.64
C VAL A 42 3.02 -6.15 5.05
N VAL A 43 1.80 -5.89 4.59
CA VAL A 43 0.90 -6.86 3.94
C VAL A 43 0.58 -6.38 2.53
N THR A 44 0.86 -7.21 1.52
CA THR A 44 0.61 -6.88 0.13
C THR A 44 -0.79 -7.30 -0.32
N VAL A 45 -1.41 -6.49 -1.18
CA VAL A 45 -2.72 -6.77 -1.80
C VAL A 45 -2.66 -6.44 -3.29
N PRO A 46 -3.28 -7.23 -4.20
CA PRO A 46 -3.36 -6.88 -5.61
C PRO A 46 -4.12 -5.55 -5.83
N GLY A 47 -3.42 -4.53 -6.32
CA GLY A 47 -3.94 -3.17 -6.46
C GLY A 47 -4.37 -2.79 -7.89
N ARG A 48 -4.14 -3.67 -8.87
CA ARG A 48 -4.35 -3.37 -10.31
C ARG A 48 -5.78 -2.98 -10.64
N GLU A 49 -6.77 -3.71 -10.12
CA GLU A 49 -8.18 -3.43 -10.43
C GLU A 49 -8.65 -2.10 -9.83
N ILE A 50 -8.15 -1.72 -8.65
CA ILE A 50 -8.43 -0.42 -8.04
C ILE A 50 -7.76 0.70 -8.86
N LEU A 51 -6.55 0.46 -9.35
CA LEU A 51 -5.81 1.40 -10.21
C LEU A 51 -6.57 1.74 -11.50
N LEU A 52 -7.31 0.80 -12.07
CA LEU A 52 -8.16 1.06 -13.24
C LEU A 52 -9.24 2.13 -12.97
N GLY A 53 -9.66 2.28 -11.71
CA GLY A 53 -10.58 3.32 -11.25
C GLY A 53 -9.92 4.68 -10.94
N GLY A 54 -8.60 4.80 -11.06
CA GLY A 54 -7.88 6.08 -10.88
C GLY A 54 -7.28 6.32 -9.49
N GLY A 55 -7.26 5.33 -8.60
CA GLY A 55 -6.67 5.43 -7.25
C GLY A 55 -6.12 4.09 -6.76
N ASN A 56 -5.83 3.98 -5.46
CA ASN A 56 -5.50 2.68 -4.85
C ASN A 56 -5.94 2.61 -3.37
N ILE A 57 -5.36 1.69 -2.59
CA ILE A 57 -5.69 1.41 -1.19
C ILE A 57 -5.91 2.70 -0.38
N HIS A 58 -4.96 3.65 -0.39
CA HIS A 58 -5.12 4.90 0.35
C HIS A 58 -6.39 5.67 -0.04
N CYS A 59 -6.67 5.77 -1.34
CA CYS A 59 -7.81 6.52 -1.88
C CYS A 59 -9.18 5.94 -1.49
N ILE A 60 -9.23 4.65 -1.11
CA ILE A 60 -10.48 3.94 -0.78
C ILE A 60 -10.60 3.63 0.72
N THR A 61 -9.73 4.22 1.54
CA THR A 61 -9.73 4.05 2.99
C THR A 61 -9.83 5.39 3.70
N GLN A 62 -10.40 5.40 4.91
CA GLN A 62 -10.42 6.55 5.79
C GLN A 62 -10.25 6.05 7.23
N GLN A 63 -9.12 6.35 7.86
CA GLN A 63 -8.86 6.00 9.26
C GLN A 63 -9.68 6.86 10.20
N GLN A 64 -10.13 6.24 11.29
CA GLN A 64 -10.68 6.92 12.47
C GLN A 64 -9.78 6.61 13.66
N PRO A 65 -9.16 7.62 14.31
CA PRO A 65 -8.38 7.41 15.53
C PRO A 65 -9.23 6.81 16.65
N ALA A 66 -8.60 6.01 17.51
CA ALA A 66 -9.16 5.71 18.82
C ALA A 66 -9.07 6.99 19.67
N GLY A 67 -10.18 7.35 20.32
CA GLY A 67 -10.24 8.49 21.25
C GLY A 67 -9.56 8.21 22.58
#